data_AF-A0A8T5R527-F1
#
_entry.id   AF-A0A8T5R527-F1
#
_cell.length_a   1.000
_cell.length_b   1.000
_cell.length_c   1.000
_cell.angle_alpha   90.00
_cell.angle_beta   90.00
_cell.angle_gamma   90.00
#
_symmetry.space_group_name_H-M   'P 1'
#
loop_
_entity.id
_entity.type
_entity.pdbx_description
1 polymer ?
#
loop_
_entity_poly.entity_id
_entity_poly.type
_entity_poly.pdbx_seq_one_letter_code
_entity_poly.pdbx_strand_id
1 'polypeptide(L)'
;MPGPKPARAATAPREPEESGWDRVVEAFYRVPPLIRDLGIAVLIIVVILGGLWGYTGQPFPSQPPLVVVESGSMMHPTEDNPYGKFGTIDPGDLILVKDINGPYDVVTLHGSRATGSAADMPGGGGREGYGLGGDVVIYQQKFCDSTRTTPIIHRAVTWVEVRTGAGGTRSYSYHDADGNWLRDRPTVTLAGMHISQVDAFEHSGWITKGDNPLTNEQADQSRSSNICTHTAIRPEWVIGKARGEIPWIGLLKFIFQGNNVDPRSDWCNVGRAVAPCDTFGMLWVSLAILIAIPVVLDLALRKRREKDEEKFLERRREEDLDEERRPPREETDEAEPGAPRRREEGPPPEQRPRWSDRDDER
;
A
#
# COMPACT_ATOMS: atom_id res chain seq x y z
N MET A 1 14.88 -46.76 69.05
CA MET A 1 15.38 -45.42 68.67
C MET A 1 16.08 -45.54 67.32
N PRO A 2 15.46 -45.17 66.19
CA PRO A 2 16.18 -44.97 64.95
C PRO A 2 16.79 -43.55 64.95
N GLY A 3 18.08 -43.44 64.63
CA GLY A 3 18.79 -42.16 64.56
C GLY A 3 18.27 -41.25 63.44
N PRO A 4 18.50 -39.92 63.53
CA PRO A 4 17.97 -38.97 62.57
C PRO A 4 18.63 -39.14 61.19
N LYS A 5 17.80 -39.16 60.14
CA LYS A 5 18.26 -39.15 58.74
C LYS A 5 18.99 -37.83 58.45
N PRO A 6 20.11 -37.84 57.70
CA PRO A 6 20.77 -36.61 57.29
C PRO A 6 19.87 -35.81 56.35
N ALA A 7 19.78 -34.50 56.61
CA ALA A 7 19.03 -33.55 55.80
C ALA A 7 19.55 -33.53 54.36
N ARG A 8 18.64 -33.64 53.39
CA ARG A 8 18.92 -33.40 51.97
C ARG A 8 19.44 -31.97 51.83
N ALA A 9 20.67 -31.81 51.34
CA ALA A 9 21.20 -30.52 50.95
C ALA A 9 20.25 -29.88 49.93
N ALA A 10 19.74 -28.68 50.26
CA ALA A 10 18.97 -27.87 49.34
C ALA A 10 19.87 -27.58 48.13
N THR A 11 19.47 -28.08 46.97
CA THR A 11 20.11 -27.70 45.71
C THR A 11 19.86 -26.22 45.52
N ALA A 12 20.94 -25.44 45.37
CA ALA A 12 20.85 -24.00 45.12
C ALA A 12 19.88 -23.73 43.94
N PRO A 13 19.09 -22.65 43.99
CA PRO A 13 18.21 -22.33 42.87
C PRO A 13 19.07 -22.16 41.62
N ARG A 14 18.79 -22.96 40.58
CA ARG A 14 19.38 -22.77 39.26
C ARG A 14 19.01 -21.36 38.81
N GLU A 15 20.01 -20.53 38.54
CA GLU A 15 19.80 -19.25 37.89
C GLU A 15 18.98 -19.48 36.61
N PRO A 16 17.94 -18.66 36.34
CA PRO A 16 17.13 -18.84 35.15
C PRO A 16 18.04 -18.72 33.93
N GLU A 17 18.10 -19.81 33.16
CA GLU A 17 18.84 -19.88 31.90
C GLU A 17 18.26 -18.81 30.97
N GLU A 18 18.99 -17.71 30.75
CA GLU A 18 18.58 -16.61 29.88
C GLU A 18 18.08 -17.19 28.56
N SER A 19 16.82 -16.89 28.22
CA SER A 19 16.27 -17.39 26.97
C SER A 19 17.04 -16.78 25.80
N GLY A 20 17.19 -17.52 24.70
CA GLY A 20 17.84 -16.97 23.50
C GLY A 20 17.17 -15.68 23.02
N TRP A 21 15.89 -15.46 23.36
CA TRP A 21 15.15 -14.24 23.10
C TRP A 21 15.62 -13.06 23.96
N ASP A 22 15.88 -13.27 25.26
CA ASP A 22 16.38 -12.20 26.15
C ASP A 22 17.72 -11.66 25.65
N ARG A 23 18.59 -12.55 25.17
CA ARG A 23 19.87 -12.17 24.58
C ARG A 23 19.73 -11.34 23.30
N VAL A 24 18.76 -11.69 22.45
CA VAL A 24 18.47 -10.93 21.21
C VAL A 24 17.90 -9.55 21.55
N VAL A 25 16.99 -9.49 22.52
CA VAL A 25 16.39 -8.25 22.99
C VAL A 25 17.44 -7.33 23.62
N GLU A 26 18.31 -7.89 24.45
CA GLU A 26 19.38 -7.14 25.09
C GLU A 26 20.39 -6.63 24.06
N ALA A 27 20.80 -7.49 23.11
CA ALA A 27 21.66 -7.08 22.00
C ALA A 27 21.02 -5.97 21.15
N PHE A 28 19.71 -6.02 20.90
CA PHE A 28 18.97 -4.98 20.19
C PHE A 28 18.95 -3.65 20.92
N TYR A 29 18.78 -3.64 22.25
CA TYR A 29 18.82 -2.42 23.06
C TYR A 29 20.24 -1.88 23.30
N ARG A 30 21.29 -2.71 23.14
CA ARG A 30 22.70 -2.27 23.19
C ARG A 30 23.11 -1.47 21.95
N VAL A 31 22.41 -1.58 20.83
CA VAL A 31 22.68 -0.79 19.63
C VAL A 31 22.30 0.68 19.88
N PRO A 32 23.14 1.66 19.47
CA PRO A 32 22.78 3.07 19.57
C PRO A 32 21.40 3.36 18.96
N PRO A 33 20.51 4.13 19.62
CA PRO A 33 19.13 4.35 19.17
C PRO A 33 19.03 4.79 17.72
N LEU A 34 19.89 5.70 17.27
CA LEU A 34 19.92 6.19 15.90
C LEU A 34 20.13 5.07 14.87
N ILE A 35 21.08 4.15 15.13
CA ILE A 35 21.41 3.06 14.21
C ILE A 35 20.29 2.04 14.19
N ARG A 36 19.76 1.70 15.38
CA ARG A 36 18.65 0.78 15.54
C ARG A 36 17.40 1.30 14.81
N ASP A 37 17.04 2.55 15.04
CA ASP A 37 15.83 3.15 14.47
C ASP A 37 15.97 3.32 12.94
N LEU A 38 17.15 3.70 12.45
CA LEU A 38 17.46 3.69 11.01
C LEU A 38 17.36 2.28 10.42
N GLY A 39 17.89 1.27 11.10
CA GLY A 39 17.83 -0.13 10.68
C GLY A 39 16.41 -0.65 10.60
N ILE A 40 15.56 -0.33 11.58
CA ILE A 40 14.14 -0.66 11.59
C ILE A 40 13.42 0.04 10.43
N ALA A 41 13.69 1.33 10.21
CA ALA A 41 13.07 2.08 9.11
C ALA A 41 13.43 1.46 7.74
N VAL A 42 14.69 1.12 7.52
CA VAL A 42 15.14 0.43 6.30
C VAL A 42 14.48 -0.95 6.19
N LEU A 43 14.41 -1.72 7.28
CA LEU A 43 13.75 -3.03 7.29
C LEU A 43 12.27 -2.93 6.90
N ILE A 44 11.55 -1.95 7.46
CA ILE A 44 10.14 -1.70 7.12
C ILE A 44 10.00 -1.41 5.62
N ILE A 45 10.85 -0.54 5.07
CA ILE A 45 10.84 -0.22 3.64
C ILE A 45 11.10 -1.49 2.80
N VAL A 46 12.10 -2.29 3.16
CA VAL A 46 12.43 -3.54 2.46
C VAL A 46 11.26 -4.53 2.51
N VAL A 47 10.59 -4.65 3.65
CA VAL A 47 9.41 -5.53 3.80
C VAL A 47 8.24 -5.04 2.97
N ILE A 48 7.95 -3.73 2.99
CA ILE A 48 6.87 -3.14 2.19
C ILE A 48 7.14 -3.31 0.70
N LEU A 49 8.34 -2.93 0.25
CA LEU A 49 8.74 -3.06 -1.15
C LEU A 49 8.78 -4.54 -1.58
N GLY A 50 9.41 -5.41 -0.79
CA GLY A 50 9.45 -6.85 -1.07
C GLY A 50 8.05 -7.47 -1.12
N GLY A 51 7.16 -7.08 -0.22
CA GLY A 51 5.76 -7.49 -0.23
C GLY A 51 5.01 -6.99 -1.47
N LEU A 52 5.32 -5.77 -1.93
CA LEU A 52 4.74 -5.20 -3.14
C LEU A 52 5.13 -5.97 -4.40
N TRP A 53 6.44 -6.22 -4.59
CA TRP A 53 6.93 -7.06 -5.69
C TRP A 53 6.40 -8.50 -5.60
N GLY A 54 6.33 -9.05 -4.39
CA GLY A 54 5.76 -10.38 -4.16
C GLY A 54 4.27 -10.47 -4.51
N TYR A 55 3.49 -9.43 -4.20
CA TYR A 55 2.06 -9.38 -4.53
C TYR A 55 1.81 -9.17 -6.03
N THR A 56 2.58 -8.29 -6.67
CA THR A 56 2.41 -7.98 -8.08
C THR A 56 2.99 -9.03 -9.01
N GLY A 57 3.96 -9.84 -8.55
CA GLY A 57 4.64 -10.82 -9.39
C GLY A 57 5.62 -10.21 -10.39
N GLN A 58 5.87 -8.90 -10.31
CA GLN A 58 6.77 -8.21 -11.23
C GLN A 58 8.23 -8.62 -11.00
N PRO A 59 9.06 -8.70 -12.06
CA PRO A 59 10.47 -9.04 -11.92
C PRO A 59 11.25 -7.90 -11.25
N PHE A 60 11.79 -8.14 -10.06
CA PHE A 60 12.70 -7.23 -9.39
C PHE A 60 14.14 -7.42 -9.92
N PRO A 61 14.90 -6.34 -10.22
CA PRO A 61 14.54 -4.92 -10.19
C PRO A 61 14.14 -4.34 -11.56
N SER A 62 13.97 -5.18 -12.58
CA SER A 62 13.80 -4.74 -13.97
C SER A 62 12.47 -4.03 -14.24
N GLN A 63 11.43 -4.33 -13.46
CA GLN A 63 10.11 -3.74 -13.63
C GLN A 63 9.56 -3.24 -12.27
N PRO A 64 9.17 -1.95 -12.16
CA PRO A 64 8.56 -1.43 -10.96
C PRO A 64 7.12 -1.97 -10.80
N PRO A 65 6.66 -2.22 -9.56
CA PRO A 65 5.34 -2.76 -9.27
C PRO A 65 4.26 -1.67 -9.23
N LEU A 66 4.67 -0.40 -9.36
CA LEU A 66 3.85 0.80 -9.35
C LEU A 66 4.23 1.66 -10.56
N VAL A 67 3.21 2.22 -11.23
CA VAL A 67 3.41 3.22 -12.28
C VAL A 67 2.54 4.44 -12.02
N VAL A 68 3.04 5.61 -12.42
CA VAL A 68 2.30 6.87 -12.33
C VAL A 68 1.61 7.15 -13.66
N VAL A 69 0.32 7.48 -13.60
CA VAL A 69 -0.48 7.84 -14.76
C VAL A 69 -0.12 9.24 -15.24
N GLU A 70 0.36 9.37 -16.48
CA GLU A 70 0.81 10.66 -17.02
C GLU A 70 -0.31 11.48 -17.66
N SER A 71 -1.25 10.81 -18.35
CA SER A 71 -2.21 11.45 -19.26
C SER A 71 -3.66 11.23 -18.86
N GLY A 72 -4.54 12.05 -19.42
CA GLY A 72 -5.98 11.99 -19.19
C GLY A 72 -6.73 10.94 -20.02
N SER A 73 -6.06 10.00 -20.68
CA SER A 73 -6.72 9.07 -21.63
C SER A 73 -7.66 8.07 -20.95
N MET A 74 -7.48 7.84 -19.64
CA MET A 74 -8.33 6.96 -18.84
C MET A 74 -9.34 7.71 -17.96
N MET A 75 -9.36 9.03 -18.04
CA MET A 75 -10.27 9.86 -17.26
C MET A 75 -11.73 9.64 -17.68
N HIS A 76 -12.63 9.82 -16.71
CA HIS A 76 -14.08 9.79 -16.93
C HIS A 76 -14.65 11.19 -16.78
N PRO A 77 -14.68 12.02 -17.84
CA PRO A 77 -15.30 13.33 -17.79
C PRO A 77 -16.80 13.15 -17.57
N THR A 78 -17.29 13.45 -16.38
CA THR A 78 -18.72 13.48 -16.06
C THR A 78 -19.06 14.83 -15.48
N GLU A 79 -20.17 15.41 -15.93
CA GLU A 79 -20.66 16.72 -15.47
C GLU A 79 -20.99 16.73 -13.97
N ASP A 80 -21.28 15.56 -13.38
CA ASP A 80 -21.83 15.45 -12.02
C ASP A 80 -20.77 15.35 -10.91
N ASN A 81 -19.47 15.26 -11.22
CA ASN A 81 -18.46 15.14 -10.15
C ASN A 81 -17.08 15.66 -10.58
N PRO A 82 -16.72 16.90 -10.21
CA PRO A 82 -15.51 17.57 -10.64
C PRO A 82 -14.33 17.28 -9.70
N TYR A 83 -14.26 16.10 -9.06
CA TYR A 83 -13.19 15.74 -8.14
C TYR A 83 -12.69 14.33 -8.45
N GLY A 84 -11.52 14.23 -9.11
CA GLY A 84 -10.86 13.00 -9.56
C GLY A 84 -11.26 11.80 -8.72
N LYS A 85 -12.01 10.87 -9.32
CA LYS A 85 -12.85 9.96 -8.56
C LYS A 85 -12.01 8.82 -8.01
N PHE A 86 -12.25 8.49 -6.74
CA PHE A 86 -11.80 7.20 -6.22
C PHE A 86 -12.42 6.06 -7.04
N GLY A 87 -11.59 5.17 -7.54
CA GLY A 87 -11.95 4.06 -8.41
C GLY A 87 -12.03 4.45 -9.88
N THR A 88 -11.34 5.49 -10.32
CA THR A 88 -11.07 5.81 -11.73
C THR A 88 -9.60 6.20 -11.90
N ILE A 89 -9.07 6.07 -13.11
CA ILE A 89 -7.67 6.40 -13.39
C ILE A 89 -7.57 7.84 -13.87
N ASP A 90 -7.05 8.71 -13.01
CA ASP A 90 -6.79 10.11 -13.30
C ASP A 90 -5.28 10.42 -13.40
N PRO A 91 -4.88 11.51 -14.07
CA PRO A 91 -3.49 11.94 -14.13
C PRO A 91 -2.91 12.13 -12.72
N GLY A 92 -1.74 11.54 -12.48
CA GLY A 92 -1.07 11.57 -11.19
C GLY A 92 -1.49 10.48 -10.21
N ASP A 93 -2.39 9.59 -10.57
CA ASP A 93 -2.62 8.37 -9.79
C ASP A 93 -1.46 7.40 -9.92
N LEU A 94 -1.22 6.66 -8.85
CA LEU A 94 -0.28 5.54 -8.80
C LEU A 94 -1.07 4.24 -8.87
N ILE A 95 -0.84 3.41 -9.89
CA ILE A 95 -1.52 2.12 -10.05
C ILE A 95 -0.55 0.96 -9.82
N LEU A 96 -1.03 -0.12 -9.17
CA LEU A 96 -0.23 -1.34 -9.08
C LEU A 96 -0.29 -2.10 -10.39
N VAL A 97 0.86 -2.62 -10.81
CA VAL A 97 0.97 -3.40 -12.05
C VAL A 97 1.13 -4.86 -11.69
N LYS A 98 0.04 -5.63 -11.78
CA LYS A 98 0.04 -7.07 -11.50
C LYS A 98 0.38 -7.86 -12.76
N ASP A 99 1.35 -8.76 -12.67
CA ASP A 99 1.75 -9.63 -13.76
C ASP A 99 0.60 -10.51 -14.27
N ILE A 100 0.67 -10.89 -15.53
CA ILE A 100 -0.31 -11.76 -16.19
C ILE A 100 0.38 -13.00 -16.75
N ASN A 101 -0.22 -14.19 -16.56
CA ASN A 101 0.35 -15.44 -17.07
C ASN A 101 -0.15 -15.78 -18.48
N GLY A 102 -1.20 -15.10 -18.94
CA GLY A 102 -1.80 -15.35 -20.24
C GLY A 102 -3.08 -14.57 -20.48
N PRO A 103 -3.75 -14.81 -21.62
CA PRO A 103 -4.88 -14.01 -22.04
C PRO A 103 -6.11 -14.14 -21.14
N TYR A 104 -6.28 -15.30 -20.50
CA TYR A 104 -7.42 -15.60 -19.63
C TYR A 104 -7.33 -14.96 -18.25
N ASP A 105 -6.16 -14.43 -17.87
CA ASP A 105 -6.01 -13.65 -16.63
C ASP A 105 -6.59 -12.24 -16.76
N VAL A 106 -6.94 -11.79 -17.97
CA VAL A 106 -7.47 -10.46 -18.26
C VAL A 106 -8.95 -10.54 -18.61
N VAL A 107 -9.79 -9.92 -17.78
CA VAL A 107 -11.22 -9.77 -18.08
C VAL A 107 -11.37 -8.62 -19.08
N THR A 108 -12.11 -8.82 -20.16
CA THR A 108 -12.32 -7.77 -21.17
C THR A 108 -13.64 -7.04 -20.97
N LEU A 109 -13.74 -5.79 -21.43
CA LEU A 109 -14.96 -4.97 -21.33
C LEU A 109 -16.17 -5.65 -22.01
N HIS A 110 -15.97 -6.23 -23.19
CA HIS A 110 -17.03 -6.95 -23.90
C HIS A 110 -17.28 -8.34 -23.28
N GLY A 111 -16.22 -9.05 -22.88
CA GLY A 111 -16.36 -10.36 -22.22
C GLY A 111 -17.05 -10.28 -20.85
N SER A 112 -16.86 -9.19 -20.10
CA SER A 112 -17.56 -8.97 -18.83
C SER A 112 -19.07 -8.74 -18.99
N ARG A 113 -19.54 -8.30 -20.17
CA ARG A 113 -20.98 -8.21 -20.48
C ARG A 113 -21.61 -9.56 -20.80
N ALA A 114 -20.82 -10.48 -21.38
CA ALA A 114 -21.27 -11.82 -21.73
C ALA A 114 -21.70 -12.69 -20.53
N THR A 115 -21.21 -12.33 -19.34
CA THR A 115 -21.33 -13.12 -18.11
C THR A 115 -22.39 -12.60 -17.13
N GLY A 116 -23.05 -11.48 -17.45
CA GLY A 116 -24.06 -10.83 -16.61
C GLY A 116 -23.86 -9.32 -16.52
N SER A 117 -24.53 -8.66 -15.57
CA SER A 117 -24.31 -7.23 -15.29
C SER A 117 -22.82 -6.99 -15.11
N ALA A 118 -22.25 -6.12 -15.95
CA ALA A 118 -20.85 -5.76 -15.88
C ALA A 118 -20.47 -5.11 -14.54
N ALA A 119 -21.39 -4.87 -13.61
CA ALA A 119 -21.13 -4.45 -12.23
C ALA A 119 -20.83 -5.62 -11.26
N ASP A 120 -21.27 -6.83 -11.60
CA ASP A 120 -21.22 -8.01 -10.69
C ASP A 120 -20.02 -8.94 -10.97
N MET A 121 -19.22 -8.64 -12.00
CA MET A 121 -18.04 -9.43 -12.39
C MET A 121 -16.76 -8.91 -11.71
N PRO A 122 -15.73 -9.74 -11.48
CA PRO A 122 -14.40 -9.25 -11.10
C PRO A 122 -13.87 -8.27 -12.15
N GLY A 123 -13.49 -7.05 -11.75
CA GLY A 123 -13.13 -5.96 -12.68
C GLY A 123 -14.33 -5.30 -13.37
N GLY A 124 -15.54 -5.66 -12.96
CA GLY A 124 -16.78 -5.13 -13.47
C GLY A 124 -17.21 -3.85 -12.78
N GLY A 125 -16.70 -2.67 -13.17
CA GLY A 125 -17.27 -1.37 -12.77
C GLY A 125 -17.08 -0.91 -11.31
N GLY A 126 -16.49 -1.74 -10.43
CA GLY A 126 -16.02 -1.33 -9.10
C GLY A 126 -14.61 -0.71 -9.12
N ARG A 127 -13.96 -0.60 -7.95
CA ARG A 127 -12.60 -0.03 -7.81
C ARG A 127 -11.54 -0.70 -8.70
N GLU A 128 -11.70 -1.99 -8.99
CA GLU A 128 -10.77 -2.72 -9.86
C GLU A 128 -11.06 -2.56 -11.36
N GLY A 129 -12.28 -2.16 -11.70
CA GLY A 129 -12.71 -1.89 -13.08
C GLY A 129 -12.50 -0.43 -13.48
N TYR A 130 -12.12 0.44 -12.54
CA TYR A 130 -11.86 1.86 -12.82
C TYR A 130 -13.07 2.58 -13.45
N GLY A 131 -14.25 2.37 -12.87
CA GLY A 131 -15.52 2.99 -13.32
C GLY A 131 -16.23 2.27 -14.47
N LEU A 132 -15.57 1.35 -15.18
CA LEU A 132 -16.17 0.52 -16.24
C LEU A 132 -15.83 -0.97 -16.06
N GLY A 133 -16.48 -1.83 -16.82
CA GLY A 133 -16.17 -3.26 -16.82
C GLY A 133 -14.85 -3.61 -17.51
N GLY A 134 -14.24 -4.72 -17.10
CA GLY A 134 -12.99 -5.22 -17.67
C GLY A 134 -11.74 -4.65 -16.99
N ASP A 135 -10.64 -5.38 -17.14
CA ASP A 135 -9.34 -5.00 -16.64
C ASP A 135 -8.70 -3.93 -17.55
N VAL A 136 -7.89 -3.07 -16.92
CA VAL A 136 -6.99 -2.13 -17.61
C VAL A 136 -5.62 -2.76 -17.72
N VAL A 137 -5.04 -2.78 -18.92
CA VAL A 137 -3.73 -3.38 -19.20
C VAL A 137 -2.68 -2.30 -19.43
N ILE A 138 -1.47 -2.56 -18.97
CA ILE A 138 -0.29 -1.74 -19.18
C ILE A 138 0.59 -2.47 -20.19
N TYR A 139 0.79 -1.91 -21.38
CA TYR A 139 1.57 -2.57 -22.43
C TYR A 139 2.62 -1.65 -23.05
N GLN A 140 3.67 -2.25 -23.60
CA GLN A 140 4.77 -1.51 -24.21
C GLN A 140 4.44 -1.17 -25.66
N GLN A 141 4.34 0.12 -25.95
CA GLN A 141 4.08 0.61 -27.31
C GLN A 141 5.22 0.31 -28.29
N LYS A 142 6.44 0.14 -27.77
CA LYS A 142 7.66 -0.12 -28.57
C LYS A 142 7.57 -1.32 -29.51
N PHE A 143 6.69 -2.28 -29.21
CA PHE A 143 6.47 -3.47 -30.04
C PHE A 143 5.58 -3.19 -31.26
N CYS A 144 4.83 -2.08 -31.24
CA CYS A 144 4.07 -1.58 -32.39
C CYS A 144 4.84 -0.49 -33.14
N ASP A 145 5.50 0.41 -32.40
CA ASP A 145 6.31 1.52 -32.92
C ASP A 145 7.56 1.68 -32.04
N SER A 146 8.71 1.25 -32.55
CA SER A 146 9.98 1.22 -31.81
C SER A 146 10.48 2.59 -31.35
N THR A 147 9.95 3.68 -31.90
CA THR A 147 10.28 5.05 -31.48
C THR A 147 9.59 5.46 -30.18
N ARG A 148 8.59 4.70 -29.74
CA ARG A 148 7.76 5.03 -28.57
C ARG A 148 8.05 4.08 -27.42
N THR A 149 8.70 4.62 -26.40
CA THR A 149 9.14 3.85 -25.22
C THR A 149 8.20 3.96 -24.03
N THR A 150 7.28 4.92 -24.04
CA THR A 150 6.30 5.11 -22.97
C THR A 150 5.25 3.99 -22.99
N PRO A 151 5.03 3.27 -21.88
CA PRO A 151 3.94 2.31 -21.77
C PRO A 151 2.57 2.99 -21.88
N ILE A 152 1.60 2.26 -22.43
CA ILE A 152 0.20 2.70 -22.53
C ILE A 152 -0.63 1.96 -21.50
N ILE A 153 -1.47 2.69 -20.78
CA ILE A 153 -2.39 2.18 -19.76
C ILE A 153 -3.80 2.33 -20.33
N HIS A 154 -4.37 1.28 -20.91
CA HIS A 154 -5.70 1.34 -21.55
C HIS A 154 -6.54 0.10 -21.25
N ARG A 155 -7.85 0.24 -21.37
CA ARG A 155 -8.80 -0.84 -21.09
C ARG A 155 -8.71 -1.94 -22.14
N ALA A 156 -8.70 -3.19 -21.68
CA ALA A 156 -8.84 -4.34 -22.57
C ALA A 156 -10.31 -4.46 -23.02
N VAL A 157 -10.59 -4.10 -24.27
CA VAL A 157 -11.95 -4.05 -24.82
C VAL A 157 -12.47 -5.45 -25.13
N THR A 158 -11.74 -6.19 -25.96
CA THR A 158 -12.04 -7.58 -26.30
C THR A 158 -10.75 -8.30 -26.67
N TRP A 159 -10.73 -9.61 -26.44
CA TRP A 159 -9.72 -10.51 -27.01
C TRP A 159 -10.17 -10.92 -28.42
N VAL A 160 -9.25 -10.88 -29.37
CA VAL A 160 -9.45 -11.38 -30.73
C VAL A 160 -8.61 -12.65 -30.88
N GLU A 161 -9.27 -13.77 -31.10
CA GLU A 161 -8.65 -15.04 -31.44
C GLU A 161 -8.50 -15.13 -32.96
N VAL A 162 -7.27 -15.29 -33.44
CA VAL A 162 -6.95 -15.48 -34.86
C VAL A 162 -6.66 -16.94 -35.12
N ARG A 163 -7.40 -17.54 -36.06
CA ARG A 163 -7.17 -18.91 -36.54
C ARG A 163 -6.83 -18.89 -38.02
N THR A 164 -5.71 -19.49 -38.37
CA THR A 164 -5.26 -19.61 -39.76
C THR A 164 -5.60 -21.01 -40.28
N GLY A 165 -6.51 -21.08 -41.25
CA GLY A 165 -6.92 -22.31 -41.92
C GLY A 165 -5.92 -22.78 -42.98
N ALA A 166 -6.19 -23.96 -43.55
CA ALA A 166 -5.44 -24.48 -44.69
C ALA A 166 -5.54 -23.51 -45.88
N GLY A 167 -4.39 -23.08 -46.42
CA GLY A 167 -4.33 -22.07 -47.49
C GLY A 167 -4.13 -20.62 -47.02
N GLY A 168 -3.91 -20.38 -45.73
CA GLY A 168 -3.58 -19.05 -45.21
C GLY A 168 -4.78 -18.14 -44.93
N THR A 169 -6.00 -18.63 -45.15
CA THR A 169 -7.23 -17.91 -44.81
C THR A 169 -7.33 -17.73 -43.30
N ARG A 170 -7.48 -16.48 -42.85
CA ARG A 170 -7.65 -16.16 -41.43
C ARG A 170 -9.14 -16.07 -41.08
N SER A 171 -9.46 -16.52 -39.88
CA SER A 171 -10.78 -16.40 -39.26
C SER A 171 -10.61 -15.86 -37.85
N TYR A 172 -11.62 -15.10 -37.39
CA TYR A 172 -11.54 -14.31 -36.17
C TYR A 172 -12.71 -14.64 -35.24
N SER A 173 -12.41 -14.85 -33.96
CA SER A 173 -13.43 -15.01 -32.92
C SER A 173 -13.23 -14.00 -31.81
N TYR A 174 -14.30 -13.31 -31.39
CA TYR A 174 -14.24 -12.21 -30.41
C TYR A 174 -15.62 -11.91 -29.81
N HIS A 175 -15.66 -11.15 -28.70
CA HIS A 175 -16.90 -10.62 -28.14
C HIS A 175 -17.25 -9.26 -28.79
N ASP A 176 -18.50 -9.11 -29.25
CA ASP A 176 -19.01 -7.82 -29.71
C ASP A 176 -19.36 -6.88 -28.54
N ALA A 177 -19.83 -5.68 -28.84
CA ALA A 177 -20.13 -4.66 -27.82
C ALA A 177 -21.23 -5.08 -26.83
N ASP A 178 -22.12 -5.98 -27.24
CA ASP A 178 -23.21 -6.51 -26.42
C ASP A 178 -22.75 -7.73 -25.60
N GLY A 179 -21.52 -8.20 -25.81
CA GLY A 179 -20.96 -9.37 -25.15
C GLY A 179 -21.28 -10.69 -25.87
N ASN A 180 -21.81 -10.67 -27.09
CA ASN A 180 -22.02 -11.91 -27.84
C ASN A 180 -20.70 -12.43 -28.40
N TRP A 181 -20.46 -13.73 -28.25
CA TRP A 181 -19.29 -14.38 -28.83
C TRP A 181 -19.50 -14.69 -30.32
N LEU A 182 -18.86 -13.91 -31.18
CA LEU A 182 -18.84 -14.12 -32.62
C LEU A 182 -17.72 -15.10 -32.98
N ARG A 183 -18.06 -16.18 -33.67
CA ARG A 183 -17.12 -17.25 -34.07
C ARG A 183 -16.78 -17.19 -35.55
N ASP A 184 -15.53 -17.54 -35.86
CA ASP A 184 -15.02 -17.83 -37.21
C ASP A 184 -15.43 -16.79 -38.26
N ARG A 185 -15.43 -15.51 -37.87
CA ARG A 185 -15.76 -14.40 -38.75
C ARG A 185 -14.63 -14.20 -39.76
N PRO A 186 -14.93 -13.85 -41.02
CA PRO A 186 -13.90 -13.48 -41.99
C PRO A 186 -13.25 -12.12 -41.65
N THR A 187 -13.89 -11.33 -40.78
CA THR A 187 -13.46 -9.98 -40.42
C THR A 187 -13.72 -9.69 -38.94
N VAL A 188 -12.91 -8.79 -38.38
CA VAL A 188 -13.24 -8.11 -37.12
C VAL A 188 -13.96 -6.81 -37.46
N THR A 189 -15.11 -6.58 -36.82
CA THR A 189 -15.88 -5.34 -36.99
C THR A 189 -16.39 -4.90 -35.63
N LEU A 190 -15.86 -3.78 -35.16
CA LEU A 190 -16.23 -3.17 -33.88
C LEU A 190 -16.56 -1.70 -34.17
N ALA A 191 -17.84 -1.42 -34.44
CA ALA A 191 -18.30 -0.12 -34.94
C ALA A 191 -17.92 1.03 -34.00
N GLY A 192 -18.19 0.89 -32.69
CA GLY A 192 -17.82 1.89 -31.67
C GLY A 192 -16.31 1.97 -31.37
N MET A 193 -15.48 1.17 -32.05
CA MET A 193 -14.03 1.17 -31.91
C MET A 193 -13.34 1.64 -33.20
N HIS A 194 -14.11 2.01 -34.23
CA HIS A 194 -13.63 2.41 -35.56
C HIS A 194 -12.79 1.32 -36.24
N ILE A 195 -13.07 0.05 -35.92
CA ILE A 195 -12.46 -1.10 -36.57
C ILE A 195 -13.45 -1.60 -37.62
N SER A 196 -13.20 -1.26 -38.89
CA SER A 196 -13.97 -1.72 -40.04
C SER A 196 -13.08 -2.31 -41.15
N GLN A 197 -13.38 -3.58 -41.46
CA GLN A 197 -12.90 -4.41 -42.57
C GLN A 197 -11.57 -5.19 -42.47
N VAL A 198 -11.77 -6.50 -42.70
CA VAL A 198 -10.99 -7.57 -43.38
C VAL A 198 -9.46 -7.42 -43.40
N ASP A 199 -8.76 -8.35 -42.73
CA ASP A 199 -7.31 -8.62 -42.81
C ASP A 199 -6.31 -7.61 -42.20
N ALA A 200 -6.23 -7.50 -40.87
CA ALA A 200 -5.07 -6.80 -40.27
C ALA A 200 -4.42 -7.51 -39.09
N PHE A 201 -5.14 -8.36 -38.35
CA PHE A 201 -4.52 -9.04 -37.21
C PHE A 201 -3.85 -10.33 -37.67
N GLU A 202 -2.52 -10.30 -37.73
CA GLU A 202 -1.71 -11.48 -38.06
C GLU A 202 -1.69 -12.52 -36.92
N HIS A 203 -2.14 -12.13 -35.73
CA HIS A 203 -2.09 -12.93 -34.51
C HIS A 203 -3.17 -12.53 -33.52
N SER A 204 -3.44 -13.42 -32.57
CA SER A 204 -4.34 -13.16 -31.46
C SER A 204 -3.79 -12.08 -30.54
N GLY A 205 -4.69 -11.33 -29.90
CA GLY A 205 -4.34 -10.25 -28.98
C GLY A 205 -5.56 -9.48 -28.50
N TRP A 206 -5.33 -8.51 -27.61
CA TRP A 206 -6.39 -7.60 -27.18
C TRP A 206 -6.53 -6.40 -28.11
N ILE A 207 -7.76 -5.95 -28.25
CA ILE A 207 -8.08 -4.59 -28.65
C ILE A 207 -8.13 -3.74 -27.38
N THR A 208 -7.43 -2.62 -27.38
CA THR A 208 -7.31 -1.72 -26.24
C THR A 208 -7.82 -0.33 -26.59
N LYS A 209 -8.33 0.39 -25.58
CA LYS A 209 -8.85 1.75 -25.75
C LYS A 209 -8.78 2.53 -24.44
N GLY A 210 -8.42 3.80 -24.50
CA GLY A 210 -8.57 4.74 -23.39
C GLY A 210 -10.04 5.06 -23.09
N ASP A 211 -10.38 5.17 -21.81
CA ASP A 211 -11.77 5.39 -21.39
C ASP A 211 -12.30 6.79 -21.70
N ASN A 212 -11.42 7.78 -21.79
CA ASN A 212 -11.83 9.16 -21.96
C ASN A 212 -12.43 9.38 -23.36
N PRO A 213 -13.73 9.65 -23.47
CA PRO A 213 -14.39 9.81 -24.76
C PRO A 213 -13.92 11.06 -25.51
N LEU A 214 -13.33 12.04 -24.83
CA LEU A 214 -12.86 13.29 -25.43
C LEU A 214 -11.48 13.15 -26.10
N THR A 215 -10.66 12.22 -25.63
CA THR A 215 -9.29 12.00 -26.15
C THR A 215 -9.16 10.67 -26.91
N ASN A 216 -10.07 9.73 -26.68
CA ASN A 216 -10.02 8.38 -27.21
C ASN A 216 -11.39 8.02 -27.79
N GLU A 217 -11.73 8.53 -28.97
CA GLU A 217 -12.98 8.19 -29.66
C GLU A 217 -12.94 6.79 -30.32
N GLN A 218 -11.75 6.21 -30.45
CA GLN A 218 -11.50 4.97 -31.18
C GLN A 218 -10.53 4.06 -30.42
N ALA A 219 -10.44 2.79 -30.84
CA ALA A 219 -9.46 1.87 -30.29
C ALA A 219 -8.02 2.23 -30.71
N ASP A 220 -7.07 1.79 -29.90
CA ASP A 220 -5.64 2.02 -30.12
C ASP A 220 -5.15 1.40 -31.44
N GLN A 221 -5.86 0.36 -31.90
CA GLN A 221 -5.62 -0.40 -33.13
C GLN A 221 -6.37 0.15 -34.36
N SER A 222 -7.22 1.16 -34.19
CA SER A 222 -7.90 1.84 -35.30
C SER A 222 -6.90 2.39 -36.32
N ARG A 223 -7.27 2.43 -37.61
CA ARG A 223 -6.47 3.04 -38.69
C ARG A 223 -6.09 4.49 -38.40
N SER A 224 -6.98 5.22 -37.75
CA SER A 224 -6.79 6.63 -37.46
C SER A 224 -6.14 6.87 -36.10
N SER A 225 -5.79 5.80 -35.37
CA SER A 225 -5.04 5.89 -34.11
C SER A 225 -3.57 6.14 -34.41
N ASN A 226 -2.85 6.77 -33.49
CA ASN A 226 -1.40 6.89 -33.55
C ASN A 226 -0.71 6.01 -32.50
N ILE A 227 -1.41 5.04 -31.91
CA ILE A 227 -0.89 4.26 -30.78
C ILE A 227 -0.29 2.93 -31.24
N CYS A 228 -1.11 1.99 -31.68
CA CYS A 228 -0.65 0.67 -32.11
C CYS A 228 -1.52 0.19 -33.26
N THR A 229 -1.38 0.84 -34.42
CA THR A 229 -2.27 0.62 -35.56
C THR A 229 -2.13 -0.80 -36.12
N HIS A 230 -3.24 -1.36 -36.59
CA HIS A 230 -3.28 -2.61 -37.36
C HIS A 230 -2.81 -3.90 -36.67
N THR A 231 -2.43 -3.88 -35.39
CA THR A 231 -1.97 -5.09 -34.71
C THR A 231 -2.60 -5.22 -33.33
N ALA A 232 -3.01 -6.43 -32.96
CA ALA A 232 -3.61 -6.68 -31.65
C ALA A 232 -2.51 -6.70 -30.59
N ILE A 233 -2.82 -6.33 -29.35
CA ILE A 233 -1.81 -6.36 -28.28
C ILE A 233 -1.57 -7.80 -27.83
N ARG A 234 -0.34 -8.28 -27.95
CA ARG A 234 0.01 -9.64 -27.53
C ARG A 234 0.16 -9.76 -26.01
N PRO A 235 -0.12 -10.93 -25.42
CA PRO A 235 0.22 -11.24 -24.02
C PRO A 235 1.65 -10.84 -23.65
N GLU A 236 2.62 -11.17 -24.49
CA GLU A 236 4.03 -10.88 -24.27
C GLU A 236 4.42 -9.38 -24.35
N TRP A 237 3.51 -8.51 -24.83
CA TRP A 237 3.73 -7.05 -24.87
C TRP A 237 3.18 -6.35 -23.64
N VAL A 238 2.32 -7.04 -22.88
CA VAL A 238 1.70 -6.55 -21.66
C VAL A 238 2.69 -6.72 -20.51
N ILE A 239 2.92 -5.64 -19.78
CA ILE A 239 3.72 -5.63 -18.54
C ILE A 239 2.89 -6.21 -17.40
N GLY A 240 1.59 -5.91 -17.40
CA GLY A 240 0.65 -6.40 -16.41
C GLY A 240 -0.70 -5.72 -16.54
N LYS A 241 -1.61 -6.04 -15.62
CA LYS A 241 -2.89 -5.39 -15.45
C LYS A 241 -2.92 -4.49 -14.22
N ALA A 242 -3.66 -3.39 -14.31
CA ALA A 242 -3.80 -2.43 -13.23
C ALA A 242 -4.62 -3.04 -12.08
N ARG A 243 -4.16 -2.85 -10.83
CA ARG A 243 -4.85 -3.32 -9.63
C ARG A 243 -4.84 -2.30 -8.51
N GLY A 244 -5.98 -1.65 -8.28
CA GLY A 244 -6.09 -0.59 -7.29
C GLY A 244 -5.33 0.67 -7.70
N GLU A 245 -5.46 1.69 -6.87
CA GLU A 245 -4.87 3.01 -7.08
C GLU A 245 -4.48 3.64 -5.74
N ILE A 246 -3.43 4.45 -5.77
CA ILE A 246 -3.10 5.44 -4.75
C ILE A 246 -3.31 6.80 -5.43
N PRO A 247 -4.43 7.46 -5.17
CA PRO A 247 -4.85 8.59 -5.98
C PRO A 247 -3.98 9.82 -5.74
N TRP A 248 -3.76 10.58 -6.81
CA TRP A 248 -3.18 11.93 -6.88
C TRP A 248 -1.72 12.10 -6.44
N ILE A 249 -1.17 11.21 -5.61
CA ILE A 249 0.17 11.34 -5.02
C ILE A 249 1.28 11.41 -6.08
N GLY A 250 1.08 10.77 -7.23
CA GLY A 250 2.01 10.83 -8.36
C GLY A 250 2.13 12.22 -8.99
N LEU A 251 1.19 13.14 -8.76
CA LEU A 251 1.34 14.55 -9.15
C LEU A 251 2.58 15.19 -8.52
N LEU A 252 3.01 14.75 -7.34
CA LEU A 252 4.26 15.23 -6.73
C LEU A 252 5.47 14.98 -7.63
N LYS A 253 5.53 13.83 -8.32
CA LYS A 253 6.57 13.53 -9.30
C LYS A 253 6.53 14.55 -10.44
N PHE A 254 5.33 14.82 -10.97
CA PHE A 254 5.16 15.71 -12.12
C PHE A 254 5.38 17.18 -11.79
N ILE A 255 5.15 17.62 -10.54
CA ILE A 255 5.45 19.00 -10.12
C ILE A 255 6.91 19.34 -10.43
N PHE A 256 7.82 18.36 -10.30
CA PHE A 256 9.26 18.51 -10.58
C PHE A 256 9.69 18.05 -11.98
N GLN A 257 9.10 16.99 -12.53
CA GLN A 257 9.55 16.39 -13.80
C GLN A 257 8.75 16.88 -15.01
N GLY A 258 7.50 17.28 -14.77
CA GLY A 258 6.48 17.47 -15.79
C GLY A 258 5.84 16.16 -16.25
N ASN A 259 4.67 16.26 -16.85
CA ASN A 259 3.99 15.19 -17.56
C ASN A 259 3.72 15.61 -19.01
N ASN A 260 3.67 14.64 -19.91
CA ASN A 260 3.52 14.88 -21.35
C ASN A 260 2.02 14.98 -21.72
N VAL A 261 1.38 16.07 -21.31
CA VAL A 261 -0.05 16.31 -21.59
C VAL A 261 -0.25 17.71 -22.13
N ASP A 262 -1.07 17.81 -23.18
CA ASP A 262 -1.48 19.11 -23.71
C ASP A 262 -2.46 19.78 -22.74
N PRO A 263 -2.17 21.01 -22.27
CA PRO A 263 -3.04 21.72 -21.33
C PRO A 263 -4.41 21.99 -21.95
N ARG A 264 -5.47 21.50 -21.31
CA ARG A 264 -6.84 21.90 -21.63
C ARG A 264 -7.20 23.18 -20.88
N SER A 265 -8.18 23.92 -21.38
CA SER A 265 -8.59 25.21 -20.79
C SER A 265 -9.10 25.10 -19.35
N ASP A 266 -9.56 23.92 -18.95
CA ASP A 266 -10.10 23.57 -17.63
C ASP A 266 -9.07 22.92 -16.69
N TRP A 267 -7.81 22.76 -17.12
CA TRP A 267 -6.75 22.14 -16.33
C TRP A 267 -5.88 23.19 -15.63
N CYS A 268 -5.31 22.80 -14.50
CA CYS A 268 -4.42 23.63 -13.72
C CYS A 268 -2.97 23.19 -13.90
N ASN A 269 -2.07 24.14 -13.65
CA ASN A 269 -0.63 23.88 -13.62
C ASN A 269 -0.09 24.18 -12.22
N VAL A 270 0.60 23.21 -11.63
CA VAL A 270 1.36 23.39 -10.39
C VAL A 270 2.79 22.95 -10.65
N GLY A 271 3.74 23.89 -10.59
CA GLY A 271 5.10 23.64 -11.04
C GLY A 271 5.12 23.23 -12.52
N ARG A 272 5.64 22.03 -12.82
CA ARG A 272 5.66 21.46 -14.16
C ARG A 272 4.50 20.47 -14.42
N ALA A 273 3.70 20.15 -13.41
CA ALA A 273 2.57 19.24 -13.55
C ALA A 273 1.37 19.94 -14.18
N VAL A 274 0.73 19.24 -15.11
CA VAL A 274 -0.51 19.65 -15.80
C VAL A 274 -1.57 18.59 -15.51
N ALA A 275 -2.61 18.94 -14.76
CA ALA A 275 -3.68 18.01 -14.37
C ALA A 275 -4.99 18.77 -14.12
N PRO A 276 -6.14 18.09 -14.07
CA PRO A 276 -7.39 18.71 -13.63
C PRO A 276 -7.21 19.41 -12.27
N CYS A 277 -7.80 20.60 -12.14
CA CYS A 277 -7.58 21.47 -10.97
C CYS A 277 -7.97 20.83 -9.64
N ASP A 278 -9.00 20.02 -9.69
CA ASP A 278 -9.55 19.23 -8.60
C ASP A 278 -8.61 18.10 -8.16
N THR A 279 -7.88 17.47 -9.07
CA THR A 279 -6.85 16.48 -8.74
C THR A 279 -5.76 17.11 -7.84
N PHE A 280 -5.34 18.35 -8.12
CA PHE A 280 -4.43 19.08 -7.23
C PHE A 280 -5.06 19.43 -5.89
N GLY A 281 -6.33 19.87 -5.89
CA GLY A 281 -7.05 20.12 -4.63
C GLY A 281 -7.06 18.89 -3.72
N MET A 282 -7.35 17.73 -4.30
CA MET A 282 -7.39 16.47 -3.58
C MET A 282 -6.02 15.95 -3.15
N LEU A 283 -4.96 16.21 -3.93
CA LEU A 283 -3.59 16.00 -3.48
C LEU A 283 -3.30 16.77 -2.18
N TRP A 284 -3.60 18.07 -2.15
CA TRP A 284 -3.30 18.91 -0.98
C TRP A 284 -4.09 18.49 0.25
N VAL A 285 -5.37 18.13 0.07
CA VAL A 285 -6.20 17.58 1.15
C VAL A 285 -5.59 16.27 1.67
N SER A 286 -5.17 15.37 0.78
CA SER A 286 -4.55 14.09 1.15
C SER A 286 -3.25 14.29 1.94
N LEU A 287 -2.40 15.22 1.52
CA LEU A 287 -1.17 15.56 2.22
C LEU A 287 -1.44 16.20 3.59
N ALA A 288 -2.44 17.09 3.67
CA ALA A 288 -2.85 17.69 4.94
C ALA A 288 -3.33 16.62 5.93
N ILE A 289 -4.14 15.67 5.48
CA ILE A 289 -4.61 14.54 6.30
C ILE A 289 -3.43 13.66 6.75
N LEU A 290 -2.53 13.31 5.83
CA LEU A 290 -1.36 12.48 6.13
C LEU A 290 -0.47 13.09 7.22
N ILE A 291 -0.30 14.41 7.21
CA ILE A 291 0.49 15.15 8.22
C ILE A 291 -0.31 15.36 9.51
N ALA A 292 -1.62 15.64 9.41
CA ALA A 292 -2.46 15.93 10.57
C ALA A 292 -2.69 14.70 11.46
N ILE A 293 -2.84 13.50 10.88
CA ILE A 293 -3.17 12.28 11.64
C ILE A 293 -2.14 11.98 12.74
N PRO A 294 -0.81 11.89 12.47
CA PRO A 294 0.18 11.64 13.51
C PRO A 294 0.20 12.70 14.60
N VAL A 295 0.04 13.98 14.23
CA VAL A 295 0.04 15.10 15.18
C VAL A 295 -1.17 15.04 16.10
N VAL A 296 -2.36 14.82 15.54
CA VAL A 296 -3.60 14.70 16.33
C VAL A 296 -3.55 13.47 17.23
N LEU A 297 -3.03 12.34 16.73
CA LEU A 297 -2.87 11.12 17.50
C LEU A 297 -1.89 11.33 18.67
N ASP A 298 -0.75 11.98 18.44
CA ASP A 298 0.23 12.30 19.48
C ASP A 298 -0.39 13.19 20.56
N LEU A 299 -1.07 14.28 20.18
CA LEU A 299 -1.77 15.15 21.12
C LEU A 299 -2.86 14.40 21.92
N ALA A 300 -3.62 13.52 21.26
CA ALA A 300 -4.64 12.72 21.92
C ALA A 300 -4.04 11.71 22.90
N LEU A 301 -2.93 11.07 22.55
CA LEU A 301 -2.21 10.13 23.41
C LEU A 301 -1.57 10.84 24.61
N ARG A 302 -0.98 12.02 24.42
CA ARG A 302 -0.45 12.86 25.51
C ARG A 302 -1.53 13.22 26.51
N LYS A 303 -2.67 13.73 26.03
CA LYS A 303 -3.82 14.09 26.88
C LYS A 303 -4.39 12.90 27.64
N ARG A 304 -4.35 11.69 27.06
CA ARG A 304 -4.74 10.46 27.78
C ARG A 304 -3.75 10.13 28.89
N ARG A 305 -2.44 10.21 28.63
CA ARG A 305 -1.40 9.98 29.64
C ARG A 305 -1.51 10.93 30.81
N GLU A 306 -1.72 12.23 30.55
CA GLU A 306 -1.92 13.25 31.60
C GLU A 306 -3.12 12.89 32.51
N LYS A 307 -4.25 12.47 31.92
CA LYS A 307 -5.43 12.05 32.70
C LYS A 307 -5.20 10.77 33.49
N ASP A 308 -4.45 9.82 32.94
CA ASP A 308 -4.14 8.56 33.61
C ASP A 308 -3.19 8.81 34.79
N GLU A 309 -2.24 9.74 34.63
CA GLU A 309 -1.32 10.21 35.68
C GLU A 309 -2.08 10.97 36.79
N GLU A 310 -2.97 11.88 36.44
CA GLU A 310 -3.82 12.60 37.41
C GLU A 310 -4.64 11.62 38.26
N LYS A 311 -5.31 10.65 37.64
CA LYS A 311 -6.05 9.59 38.36
C LYS A 311 -5.16 8.70 39.22
N PHE A 312 -3.93 8.45 38.79
CA PHE A 312 -2.97 7.67 39.57
C PHE A 312 -2.53 8.44 40.82
N LEU A 313 -2.26 9.74 40.69
CA LEU A 313 -1.93 10.61 41.81
C LEU A 313 -3.10 10.77 42.79
N GLU A 314 -4.33 10.89 42.29
CA GLU A 314 -5.54 10.92 43.13
C GLU A 314 -5.69 9.64 43.97
N ARG A 315 -5.60 8.45 43.35
CA ARG A 315 -5.68 7.17 44.07
C ARG A 315 -4.60 7.04 45.14
N ARG A 316 -3.36 7.41 44.82
CA ARG A 316 -2.26 7.35 45.77
C ARG A 316 -2.47 8.29 46.95
N ARG A 317 -3.01 9.49 46.70
CA ARG A 317 -3.35 10.45 47.76
C ARG A 317 -4.47 9.94 48.66
N GLU A 318 -5.47 9.26 48.09
CA GLU A 318 -6.53 8.59 48.86
C GLU A 318 -5.96 7.45 49.73
N GLU A 319 -5.06 6.63 49.19
CA GLU A 319 -4.37 5.56 49.93
C GLU A 319 -3.55 6.13 51.11
N ASP A 320 -2.77 7.19 50.88
CA ASP A 320 -1.97 7.85 51.92
C ASP A 320 -2.87 8.40 53.05
N LEU A 321 -4.02 9.01 52.70
CA LEU A 321 -4.99 9.53 53.67
C LEU A 321 -5.70 8.43 54.48
N ASP A 322 -5.99 7.29 53.85
CA ASP A 322 -6.57 6.13 54.52
C ASP A 322 -5.57 5.46 55.47
N GLU A 323 -4.28 5.46 55.12
CA GLU A 323 -3.21 4.95 55.97
C GLU A 323 -2.97 5.86 57.20
N GLU A 324 -3.05 7.18 57.03
CA GLU A 324 -2.99 8.14 58.15
C GLU A 324 -4.22 8.05 59.08
N ARG A 325 -5.39 7.70 58.53
CA ARG A 325 -6.61 7.46 59.31
C ARG A 325 -6.66 6.10 60.00
N ARG A 326 -5.78 5.16 59.65
CA ARG A 326 -5.74 3.87 60.36
C ARG A 326 -5.35 4.14 61.81
N PRO A 327 -6.10 3.60 62.78
CA PRO A 327 -5.65 3.62 64.16
C PRO A 327 -4.28 2.92 64.21
N PRO A 328 -3.36 3.36 65.09
CA PRO A 328 -2.11 2.65 65.32
C PRO A 328 -2.45 1.17 65.47
N ARG A 329 -1.73 0.28 64.77
CA ARG A 329 -1.80 -1.13 65.11
C ARG A 329 -1.54 -1.18 66.61
N GLU A 330 -2.54 -1.59 67.39
CA GLU A 330 -2.25 -2.15 68.69
C GLU A 330 -1.24 -3.26 68.40
N GLU A 331 0.02 -3.01 68.72
CA GLU A 331 0.90 -4.09 69.13
C GLU A 331 0.14 -4.73 70.28
N THR A 332 -0.67 -5.75 69.95
CA THR A 332 -1.01 -6.76 70.92
C THR A 332 0.32 -7.36 71.28
N ASP A 333 0.90 -6.85 72.37
CA ASP A 333 1.77 -7.59 73.27
C ASP A 333 0.98 -8.82 73.76
N GLU A 334 0.66 -9.75 72.86
CA GLU A 334 0.66 -11.15 73.22
C GLU A 334 2.13 -11.51 73.35
N ALA A 335 2.68 -11.15 74.51
CA ALA A 335 3.83 -11.83 75.05
C ALA A 335 3.48 -13.32 75.10
N GLU A 336 3.89 -14.07 74.08
CA GLU A 336 4.09 -15.50 74.25
C GLU A 336 5.05 -15.66 75.46
N PRO A 337 4.66 -16.38 76.51
CA PRO A 337 5.52 -16.60 77.65
C PRO A 337 6.63 -17.58 77.24
N GLY A 338 7.74 -17.06 76.71
CA GLY A 338 8.94 -17.88 76.53
C GLY A 338 9.91 -17.46 75.42
N ALA A 339 10.57 -16.30 75.52
CA ALA A 339 11.83 -16.08 74.78
C ALA A 339 12.80 -15.17 75.58
N PRO A 340 14.13 -15.42 75.53
CA PRO A 340 15.07 -14.86 76.49
C PRO A 340 15.49 -13.42 76.13
N ARG A 341 15.60 -12.57 77.16
CA ARG A 341 16.12 -11.19 77.08
C ARG A 341 17.52 -11.16 76.43
N ARG A 342 17.70 -10.35 75.39
CA ARG A 342 19.01 -9.97 74.84
C ARG A 342 19.34 -8.54 75.27
N ARG A 343 20.58 -8.36 75.75
CA ARG A 343 21.16 -7.15 76.33
C ARG A 343 21.12 -5.95 75.39
N GLU A 344 20.96 -4.77 76.00
CA GLU A 344 21.21 -3.45 75.42
C GLU A 344 22.67 -3.32 74.93
N GLU A 345 22.84 -2.91 73.68
CA GLU A 345 24.09 -2.32 73.16
C GLU A 345 23.79 -0.88 72.75
N GLY A 346 24.65 0.06 73.18
CA GLY A 346 24.47 1.51 73.06
C GLY A 346 24.61 2.07 71.62
N PRO A 347 24.51 3.40 71.45
CA PRO A 347 24.24 4.02 70.15
C PRO A 347 25.50 4.15 69.28
N PRO A 348 25.40 4.01 67.94
CA PRO A 348 26.44 4.43 67.01
C PRO A 348 26.28 5.92 66.61
N PRO A 349 27.36 6.59 66.16
CA PRO A 349 27.47 8.05 66.14
C PRO A 349 26.99 8.73 64.85
N GLU A 350 26.71 10.04 64.97
CA GLU A 350 26.45 11.00 63.89
C GLU A 350 27.49 10.95 62.76
N GLN A 351 27.04 11.02 61.50
CA GLN A 351 27.88 11.46 60.38
C GLN A 351 27.19 12.58 59.59
N ARG A 352 27.87 13.74 59.56
CA ARG A 352 27.53 15.00 58.86
C ARG A 352 27.80 14.89 57.34
N PRO A 353 27.22 15.77 56.50
CA PRO A 353 27.43 15.75 55.06
C PRO A 353 28.81 16.33 54.69
N ARG A 354 29.48 15.74 53.70
CA ARG A 354 30.74 16.25 53.13
C ARG A 354 30.50 16.77 51.72
N TRP A 355 30.49 18.10 51.59
CA TRP A 355 30.87 18.79 50.35
C TRP A 355 32.40 18.78 50.22
N SER A 356 32.92 18.61 49.01
CA SER A 356 34.21 19.19 48.63
C SER A 356 34.30 19.34 47.11
N ASP A 357 34.34 20.60 46.68
CA ASP A 357 34.92 21.05 45.42
C ASP A 357 36.32 20.47 45.21
N ARG A 358 36.66 20.20 43.94
CA ARG A 358 38.02 20.36 43.40
C ARG A 358 37.95 20.72 41.93
N ASP A 359 38.23 21.99 41.66
CA ASP A 359 39.03 22.40 40.52
C ASP A 359 40.44 21.78 40.63
N ASP A 360 41.00 21.32 39.49
CA ASP A 360 42.35 21.67 39.03
C ASP A 360 42.69 20.96 37.69
N GLU A 361 42.92 21.82 36.68
CA GLU A 361 43.91 21.74 35.60
C GLU A 361 44.51 20.39 35.16
N ARG A 362 44.17 19.96 33.93
CA ARG A 362 45.14 19.84 32.81
C ARG A 362 44.47 19.62 31.45
#